data_AF-A0A8J3ERE0-F1
#
_entry.id   AF-A0A8J3ERE0-F1
#
_cell.length_a   1.000
_cell.length_b   1.000
_cell.length_c   1.000
_cell.angle_alpha   90.00
_cell.angle_beta   90.00
_cell.angle_gamma   90.00
#
_symmetry.space_group_name_H-M   'P 1'
#
loop_
_entity.id
_entity.type
_entity.pdbx_description
1 polymer ?
#
loop_
_entity_poly.entity_id
_entity_poly.type
_entity_poly.pdbx_seq_one_letter_code
_entity_poly.pdbx_strand_id
1 'polypeptide(L)'
;MNIMGVKGALVMGGLIIGISAGLAGLEALGIVGGAVAERAMGAVLGVVLILYGNIIPKLITPLAGLCDAGRKQALQRFAGWTFVLGGIGYALAWLVVPIDYAAYAAVACGVVAIGIVIARCLMLRTIV
;
A
#
# COMPACT_ATOMS: atom_id res chain seq x y z
N MET A 1 -3.69 -17.82 -8.12
CA MET A 1 -2.53 -17.84 -7.19
C MET A 1 -2.94 -17.09 -5.93
N ASN A 2 -2.99 -17.72 -4.75
CA ASN A 2 -3.47 -17.08 -3.53
C ASN A 2 -2.41 -16.09 -3.00
N ILE A 3 -2.48 -14.85 -3.48
CA ILE A 3 -1.46 -13.79 -3.29
C ILE A 3 -1.32 -13.37 -1.80
N MET A 4 -2.30 -13.72 -0.95
CA MET A 4 -2.26 -13.48 0.50
C MET A 4 -2.23 -14.74 1.36
N GLY A 5 -2.03 -15.92 0.77
CA GLY A 5 -1.60 -17.08 1.54
C GLY A 5 -0.14 -16.93 1.97
N VAL A 6 0.35 -17.81 2.85
CA VAL A 6 1.77 -17.84 3.27
C VAL A 6 2.70 -17.80 2.07
N LYS A 7 2.38 -18.54 1.00
CA LYS A 7 3.13 -18.53 -0.26
C LYS A 7 3.19 -17.15 -0.93
N GLY A 8 2.07 -16.44 -0.99
CA GLY A 8 2.00 -15.11 -1.62
C GLY A 8 2.73 -14.04 -0.80
N ALA A 9 2.63 -14.10 0.53
CA ALA A 9 3.39 -13.24 1.44
C ALA A 9 4.91 -13.49 1.29
N LEU A 10 5.34 -14.76 1.20
CA LEU A 10 6.74 -15.12 0.97
C LEU A 10 7.24 -14.63 -0.39
N VAL A 11 6.45 -14.77 -1.45
CA VAL A 11 6.81 -14.25 -2.78
C VAL A 11 6.96 -12.74 -2.77
N MET A 12 6.02 -12.01 -2.16
CA MET A 12 6.10 -10.55 -2.06
C MET A 12 7.27 -10.07 -1.20
N GLY A 13 7.50 -10.71 -0.05
CA GLY A 13 8.64 -10.40 0.81
C GLY A 13 9.97 -10.67 0.10
N GLY A 14 10.07 -11.81 -0.59
CA GLY A 14 11.24 -12.14 -1.41
C GLY A 14 11.47 -11.16 -2.55
N LEU A 15 10.41 -10.67 -3.21
CA LEU A 15 10.49 -9.63 -4.23
C LEU A 15 11.02 -8.31 -3.67
N ILE A 16 10.50 -7.84 -2.52
CA ILE A 16 10.95 -6.60 -1.89
C ILE A 16 12.43 -6.71 -1.50
N ILE A 17 12.83 -7.82 -0.87
CA ILE A 17 14.21 -8.07 -0.48
C ILE A 17 15.12 -8.14 -1.71
N GLY A 18 14.69 -8.87 -2.75
CA GLY A 18 15.45 -9.01 -4.00
C GLY A 18 15.67 -7.68 -4.71
N ILE A 19 14.63 -6.84 -4.80
CA ILE A 19 14.74 -5.49 -5.38
C ILE A 19 15.68 -4.62 -4.53
N SER A 20 15.52 -4.65 -3.20
CA SER A 20 16.36 -3.87 -2.28
C SER A 20 17.83 -4.28 -2.38
N ALA A 21 18.12 -5.58 -2.40
CA ALA A 21 19.47 -6.10 -2.53
C ALA A 21 20.07 -5.77 -3.91
N GLY A 22 19.26 -5.85 -4.98
CA GLY A 22 19.68 -5.48 -6.33
C GLY A 22 20.06 -4.00 -6.42
N LEU A 23 19.24 -3.10 -5.87
CA LEU A 23 19.53 -1.67 -5.85
C LEU A 23 20.77 -1.35 -5.01
N ALA A 24 20.93 -1.96 -3.84
CA ALA A 24 22.13 -1.80 -3.01
C ALA A 24 23.39 -2.31 -3.73
N GLY A 25 23.29 -3.41 -4.48
CA GLY A 25 24.39 -3.93 -5.30
C GLY A 25 24.76 -2.99 -6.44
N LEU A 26 23.78 -2.42 -7.14
CA LEU A 26 24.01 -1.43 -8.20
C LEU A 26 24.63 -0.14 -7.66
N GLU A 27 24.24 0.28 -6.47
CA GLU A 27 24.85 1.41 -5.75
C GLU A 27 26.30 1.11 -5.37
N ALA A 28 26.58 -0.07 -4.82
CA ALA A 28 27.94 -0.48 -4.47
C ALA A 28 28.89 -0.55 -5.68
N LEU A 29 28.35 -0.84 -6.86
CA LEU A 29 29.09 -0.82 -8.13
C LEU A 29 29.22 0.59 -8.74
N GLY A 30 28.63 1.61 -8.12
CA GLY A 30 28.63 2.99 -8.62
C GLY A 30 27.77 3.22 -9.87
N ILE A 31 26.92 2.25 -10.24
CA ILE A 31 26.04 2.35 -11.42
C ILE A 31 24.85 3.28 -11.13
N VAL A 32 24.39 3.29 -9.88
CA VAL A 32 23.23 4.06 -9.43
C VAL A 32 23.63 4.91 -8.23
N GLY A 33 23.26 6.19 -8.21
CA GLY A 33 23.46 7.03 -7.02
C GLY A 33 22.48 6.68 -5.91
N GLY A 34 22.90 6.79 -4.64
CA GLY A 34 22.06 6.43 -3.48
C GLY A 34 20.68 7.08 -3.47
N ALA A 35 20.57 8.35 -3.90
CA ALA A 35 19.29 9.04 -4.01
C ALA A 35 18.33 8.38 -5.02
N VAL A 36 18.85 7.78 -6.10
CA VAL A 36 18.03 7.07 -7.09
C VAL A 36 17.57 5.72 -6.53
N ALA A 37 18.45 5.00 -5.83
CA ALA A 37 18.12 3.75 -5.17
C ALA A 37 17.03 3.94 -4.09
N GLU A 38 17.16 4.99 -3.28
CA GLU A 38 16.20 5.34 -2.23
C GLU A 38 14.82 5.66 -2.82
N ARG A 39 14.77 6.50 -3.86
CA ARG A 39 13.51 6.83 -4.57
C ARG A 39 12.86 5.60 -5.19
N ALA A 40 13.65 4.74 -5.82
CA ALA A 40 13.15 3.52 -6.42
C ALA A 40 12.52 2.60 -5.36
N MET A 41 13.18 2.41 -4.22
CA MET A 41 12.62 1.63 -3.11
C MET A 41 11.34 2.24 -2.55
N GLY A 42 11.32 3.55 -2.34
CA GLY A 42 10.11 4.25 -1.90
C GLY A 42 8.94 4.09 -2.88
N ALA A 43 9.18 4.22 -4.18
CA ALA A 43 8.17 4.00 -5.21
C ALA A 43 7.64 2.55 -5.19
N VAL A 44 8.53 1.56 -5.03
CA VAL A 44 8.16 0.14 -4.91
C VAL A 44 7.24 -0.09 -3.71
N LEU A 45 7.54 0.49 -2.55
CA LEU A 45 6.69 0.39 -1.38
C LEU A 45 5.30 1.02 -1.61
N GLY A 46 5.23 2.15 -2.33
CA GLY A 46 3.96 2.75 -2.74
C GLY A 46 3.15 1.81 -3.65
N VAL A 47 3.80 1.15 -4.61
CA VAL A 47 3.17 0.14 -5.48
C VAL A 47 2.64 -1.04 -4.66
N VAL A 48 3.39 -1.50 -3.66
CA VAL A 48 2.92 -2.56 -2.75
C VAL A 48 1.62 -2.13 -2.05
N LEU A 49 1.52 -0.90 -1.55
CA LEU A 49 0.27 -0.37 -0.97
C LEU A 49 -0.90 -0.41 -1.97
N ILE A 50 -0.66 0.00 -3.23
CA ILE A 50 -1.68 -0.03 -4.29
C ILE A 50 -2.18 -1.46 -4.52
N LEU A 51 -1.27 -2.42 -4.61
CA LEU A 51 -1.60 -3.83 -4.83
C LEU A 51 -2.45 -4.37 -3.67
N TYR A 52 -2.03 -4.15 -2.43
CA TYR A 52 -2.79 -4.60 -1.26
C TYR A 52 -4.16 -3.92 -1.16
N GLY A 53 -4.24 -2.61 -1.38
CA GLY A 53 -5.50 -1.87 -1.39
C GLY A 53 -6.50 -2.42 -2.41
N ASN A 54 -6.03 -2.83 -3.59
CA ASN A 54 -6.86 -3.41 -4.64
C ASN A 54 -7.25 -4.88 -4.36
N ILE A 55 -6.42 -5.61 -3.62
CA ILE A 55 -6.62 -7.02 -3.30
C ILE A 55 -7.63 -7.19 -2.15
N ILE A 56 -7.51 -6.41 -1.07
CA ILE A 56 -8.35 -6.48 0.14
C ILE A 56 -9.86 -6.64 -0.16
N PRO A 57 -10.51 -5.78 -0.98
CA PRO A 57 -11.95 -5.88 -1.22
C PRO A 57 -12.37 -7.09 -2.07
N LYS A 58 -11.43 -7.83 -2.66
CA LYS A 58 -11.69 -8.95 -3.57
C LYS A 58 -11.60 -10.32 -2.88
N LEU A 59 -11.21 -10.37 -1.61
CA LEU A 59 -10.89 -11.61 -0.90
C LEU A 59 -11.96 -12.12 0.05
N ILE A 60 -12.94 -11.28 0.40
CA ILE A 60 -13.91 -11.67 1.42
C ILE A 60 -14.96 -12.59 0.79
N THR A 61 -15.06 -13.76 1.41
CA THR A 61 -15.94 -14.92 1.22
C THR A 61 -17.44 -14.56 1.13
N PRO A 62 -18.29 -15.48 0.61
CA PRO A 62 -19.63 -15.17 0.12
C PRO A 62 -20.50 -14.55 1.20
N LEU A 63 -21.31 -13.56 0.80
CA LEU A 63 -22.25 -12.79 1.62
C LEU A 63 -23.30 -13.63 2.40
N ALA A 64 -23.30 -14.96 2.23
CA ALA A 64 -24.21 -15.89 2.85
C ALA A 64 -23.89 -16.04 4.35
N GLY A 65 -24.55 -15.25 5.20
CA GLY A 65 -24.53 -15.40 6.66
C GLY A 65 -24.28 -14.13 7.47
N LEU A 66 -24.15 -12.94 6.86
CA LEU A 66 -23.95 -11.68 7.56
C LEU A 66 -25.19 -10.78 7.44
N CYS A 67 -25.69 -10.25 8.58
CA CYS A 67 -26.89 -9.40 8.65
C CYS A 67 -26.86 -8.09 7.84
N ASP A 68 -25.76 -7.72 7.17
CA ASP A 68 -25.74 -6.61 6.20
C ASP A 68 -24.50 -6.72 5.30
N ALA A 69 -24.51 -7.75 4.46
CA ALA A 69 -23.34 -8.12 3.69
C ALA A 69 -22.99 -7.08 2.60
N GLY A 70 -24.00 -6.33 2.10
CA GLY A 70 -23.80 -5.22 1.16
C GLY A 70 -23.05 -4.04 1.78
N ARG A 71 -23.42 -3.63 3.00
CA ARG A 71 -22.76 -2.51 3.69
C ARG A 71 -21.31 -2.82 4.07
N LYS A 72 -21.02 -4.08 4.42
CA LYS A 72 -19.63 -4.55 4.66
C LYS A 72 -18.79 -4.52 3.38
N GLN A 73 -19.33 -4.99 2.26
CA GLN A 73 -18.62 -4.97 0.99
C GLN A 73 -18.36 -3.53 0.50
N ALA A 74 -19.32 -2.62 0.70
CA ALA A 74 -19.15 -1.20 0.40
C ALA A 74 -18.02 -0.57 1.22
N LEU A 75 -17.96 -0.84 2.53
CA LEU A 75 -16.88 -0.36 3.40
C LEU A 75 -15.51 -0.89 2.97
N GLN A 76 -15.42 -2.17 2.60
CA GLN A 76 -14.17 -2.78 2.13
C GLN A 76 -13.70 -2.18 0.81
N ARG A 77 -14.61 -1.94 -0.15
CA ARG A 77 -14.28 -1.25 -1.41
C ARG A 77 -13.80 0.17 -1.13
N PHE A 78 -14.47 0.88 -0.24
CA PHE A 78 -14.06 2.22 0.18
C PHE A 78 -12.65 2.20 0.79
N ALA A 79 -12.39 1.30 1.74
CA ALA A 79 -11.08 1.17 2.36
C ALA A 79 -10.00 0.80 1.33
N GLY A 80 -10.27 -0.18 0.46
CA GLY A 80 -9.37 -0.60 -0.60
C GLY A 80 -8.99 0.54 -1.54
N TRP A 81 -9.97 1.30 -2.05
CA TRP A 81 -9.71 2.47 -2.90
C TRP A 81 -8.98 3.59 -2.17
N THR A 82 -9.27 3.79 -0.88
CA THR A 82 -8.54 4.78 -0.06
C THR A 82 -7.06 4.41 0.06
N PHE A 83 -6.75 3.13 0.26
CA PHE A 83 -5.36 2.63 0.26
C PHE A 83 -4.70 2.70 -1.12
N VAL A 84 -5.45 2.46 -2.21
CA VAL A 84 -4.94 2.65 -3.58
C VAL A 84 -4.55 4.10 -3.82
N LEU A 85 -5.42 5.06 -3.48
CA LEU A 85 -5.14 6.48 -3.64
C LEU A 85 -3.98 6.93 -2.72
N GLY A 86 -3.95 6.44 -1.48
CA GLY A 86 -2.84 6.67 -0.55
C GLY A 86 -1.51 6.12 -1.06
N GLY A 87 -1.51 4.91 -1.65
CA GLY A 87 -0.34 4.29 -2.26
C GLY A 87 0.14 5.01 -3.52
N ILE A 88 -0.78 5.53 -4.34
CA ILE A 88 -0.43 6.41 -5.48
C ILE A 88 0.24 7.69 -4.96
N GLY A 89 -0.34 8.35 -3.95
CA GLY A 89 0.26 9.51 -3.31
C GLY A 89 1.64 9.21 -2.73
N TYR A 90 1.79 8.06 -2.06
CA TYR A 90 3.06 7.57 -1.51
C TYR A 90 4.12 7.40 -2.61
N ALA A 91 3.79 6.72 -3.70
CA ALA A 91 4.72 6.50 -4.81
C ALA A 91 5.11 7.83 -5.48
N LEU A 92 4.13 8.71 -5.73
CA LEU A 92 4.38 10.02 -6.33
C LEU A 92 5.22 10.91 -5.41
N ALA A 93 5.06 10.83 -4.10
CA ALA A 93 5.92 11.56 -3.17
C ALA A 93 7.40 11.21 -3.39
N TRP A 94 7.73 9.93 -3.51
CA TRP A 94 9.10 9.49 -3.80
C TRP A 94 9.61 9.84 -5.20
N LEU A 95 8.72 9.98 -6.18
CA LEU A 95 9.12 10.31 -7.55
C LEU A 95 9.32 11.81 -7.78
N VAL A 96 8.53 12.67 -7.11
CA VAL A 96 8.42 14.09 -7.48
C VAL A 96 8.90 15.04 -6.37
N VAL A 97 8.82 14.65 -5.10
CA VAL A 97 9.21 15.52 -3.98
C VAL A 97 10.75 15.54 -3.83
N PRO A 98 11.37 16.65 -3.40
CA PRO A 98 12.78 16.67 -3.04
C PRO A 98 13.12 15.58 -2.01
N ILE A 99 14.29 14.96 -2.12
CA ILE A 99 14.61 13.72 -1.39
C ILE A 99 14.50 13.89 0.13
N ASP A 100 14.91 15.06 0.64
CA ASP A 100 14.86 15.42 2.06
C ASP A 100 13.44 15.43 2.64
N TYR A 101 12.42 15.62 1.78
CA TYR A 101 11.01 15.68 2.16
C TYR A 101 10.18 14.49 1.68
N ALA A 102 10.75 13.64 0.81
CA ALA A 102 10.02 12.55 0.16
C ALA A 102 9.42 11.57 1.17
N ALA A 103 10.20 11.18 2.18
CA ALA A 103 9.73 10.27 3.24
C ALA A 103 8.56 10.87 4.04
N TYR A 104 8.65 12.15 4.45
CA TYR A 104 7.58 12.81 5.21
C TYR A 104 6.29 12.92 4.39
N ALA A 105 6.40 13.32 3.12
CA ALA A 105 5.25 13.42 2.22
C ALA A 105 4.60 12.05 1.98
N ALA A 106 5.41 11.01 1.76
CA ALA A 106 4.92 9.65 1.54
C ALA A 106 4.19 9.11 2.78
N VAL A 107 4.78 9.28 3.97
CA VAL A 107 4.16 8.88 5.25
C VAL A 107 2.86 9.64 5.48
N ALA A 108 2.82 10.94 5.20
CA ALA A 108 1.59 11.73 5.32
C ALA A 108 0.46 11.16 4.45
N CYS A 109 0.73 10.77 3.20
CA CYS A 109 -0.25 10.11 2.33
C CYS A 109 -0.79 8.81 2.95
N GLY A 110 0.09 7.98 3.51
CA GLY A 110 -0.29 6.73 4.18
C GLY A 110 -1.14 6.96 5.43
N VAL A 111 -0.72 7.88 6.31
CA VAL A 111 -1.43 8.21 7.55
C VAL A 111 -2.81 8.81 7.26
N VAL A 112 -2.90 9.71 6.27
CA VAL A 112 -4.18 10.29 5.84
C VAL A 112 -5.12 9.21 5.31
N ALA A 113 -4.64 8.28 4.49
CA ALA A 113 -5.44 7.17 4.00
C ALA A 113 -5.99 6.31 5.15
N ILE A 114 -5.15 5.95 6.11
CA ILE A 114 -5.57 5.21 7.31
C ILE A 114 -6.60 6.01 8.12
N GLY A 115 -6.35 7.30 8.34
CA GLY A 115 -7.25 8.20 9.07
C GLY A 115 -8.64 8.31 8.44
N ILE A 116 -8.71 8.40 7.10
CA ILE A 116 -9.98 8.41 6.36
C ILE A 116 -10.77 7.11 6.56
N VAL A 117 -10.10 5.96 6.52
CA VAL A 117 -10.74 4.66 6.76
C VAL A 117 -11.25 4.55 8.20
N ILE A 118 -10.44 4.94 9.19
CA ILE A 118 -10.84 4.94 10.60
C ILE A 118 -12.03 5.87 10.82
N ALA A 119 -11.99 7.10 10.30
CA ALA A 119 -13.09 8.05 10.38
C ALA A 119 -14.38 7.47 9.79
N ARG A 120 -14.30 6.83 8.62
CA ARG A 120 -15.45 6.16 8.00
C ARG A 120 -16.01 5.04 8.87
N CYS A 121 -15.14 4.22 9.48
CA CYS A 121 -15.56 3.17 10.41
C CYS A 121 -16.26 3.73 11.65
N LEU A 122 -15.75 4.83 12.21
CA LEU A 122 -16.37 5.48 13.38
C LEU A 122 -17.74 6.08 13.05
N MET A 123 -17.87 6.78 11.92
CA MET A 123 -19.15 7.33 11.46
C MET A 123 -20.20 6.24 11.25
N LEU A 124 -19.80 5.07 10.73
CA LEU A 124 -20.72 3.94 10.54
C LEU A 124 -21.10 3.26 11.86
N ARG A 125 -20.29 3.38 12.91
CA ARG A 125 -20.61 2.90 14.26
C ARG A 125 -21.59 3.81 14.99
N THR A 126 -21.52 5.13 14.77
CA THR A 126 -22.42 6.09 15.43
C THR A 126 -23.84 6.11 14.84
N ILE A 127 -24.06 5.45 13.70
CA ILE A 127 -25.36 5.42 12.99
C ILE A 127 -26.12 4.09 13.21
N VAL A 128 -25.51 3.08 13.84
CA VAL A 128 -26.13 1.78 14.21
C VAL A 128 -26.46 1.79 15.69
#